data_AF-A0A6G0UE12-F1
#
_entry.id   AF-A0A6G0UE12-F1
#
_cell.length_a   1.000
_cell.length_b   1.000
_cell.length_c   1.000
_cell.angle_alpha   90.00
_cell.angle_beta   90.00
_cell.angle_gamma   90.00
#
_symmetry.space_group_name_H-M   'P 1'
#
loop_
_entity.id
_entity.type
_entity.pdbx_description
1 polymer ?
#
loop_
_entity_poly.entity_id
_entity_poly.type
_entity_poly.pdbx_seq_one_letter_code
_entity_poly.pdbx_strand_id
1 'polypeptide(L)'
;MSSSGNKFCPACSINVNPKLWTAHTTGRKHKQKVAELKAEAAKQSKAEKRAFPNEASDEFNIAKKPKIDPSVSSSSGGSSNGNKHSEKADGGQKNELSFIPAGFFDNPEMDSKTEASMTKAKELDAEYSKFMNEISQVQDDVAVEEAVEDKNFNHERQLEAIDDTMEYWQSLNELEKKKEAIGTLKKKQNEESEESDGSDVDLDLDNWRSRKIF
;
A
#
# COMPACT_ATOMS: atom_id res chain seq x y z
N MET A 1 -30.83 -34.73 -3.42
CA MET A 1 -29.84 -33.79 -2.85
C MET A 1 -28.47 -34.17 -3.35
N SER A 2 -27.77 -33.26 -4.03
CA SER A 2 -26.30 -33.14 -4.08
C SER A 2 -25.93 -32.04 -5.09
N SER A 3 -26.08 -30.77 -4.68
CA SER A 3 -25.45 -29.65 -5.38
C SER A 3 -23.99 -29.57 -4.90
N SER A 4 -23.12 -30.42 -5.47
CA SER A 4 -21.69 -30.31 -5.23
C SER A 4 -21.13 -29.22 -6.14
N GLY A 5 -21.11 -27.99 -5.66
CA GLY A 5 -20.57 -26.84 -6.38
C GLY A 5 -19.13 -27.06 -6.85
N ASN A 6 -18.81 -26.52 -8.02
CA ASN A 6 -17.43 -26.48 -8.53
C ASN A 6 -16.55 -25.58 -7.64
N LYS A 7 -15.30 -25.98 -7.41
CA LYS A 7 -14.31 -25.19 -6.66
C LYS A 7 -13.49 -24.32 -7.61
N PHE A 8 -13.40 -23.02 -7.34
CA PHE A 8 -12.59 -22.11 -8.13
C PHE A 8 -11.13 -22.11 -7.68
N CYS A 9 -10.18 -22.22 -8.62
CA CYS A 9 -8.75 -22.08 -8.34
C CYS A 9 -8.27 -20.66 -8.72
N PRO A 10 -7.85 -19.82 -7.75
CA PRO A 10 -7.41 -18.45 -8.03
C PRO A 10 -6.09 -18.37 -8.80
N ALA A 11 -5.16 -19.31 -8.58
CA ALA A 11 -3.89 -19.33 -9.32
C ALA A 11 -4.05 -19.70 -10.80
N CYS A 12 -5.08 -20.49 -11.13
CA CYS A 12 -5.35 -20.91 -12.50
C CYS A 12 -6.48 -20.13 -13.17
N SER A 13 -7.33 -19.47 -12.39
CA SER A 13 -8.59 -18.82 -12.78
C SER A 13 -9.58 -19.78 -13.44
N ILE A 14 -9.74 -20.99 -12.90
CA ILE A 14 -10.58 -22.06 -13.48
C ILE A 14 -11.46 -22.71 -12.41
N ASN A 15 -12.69 -23.05 -12.77
CA ASN A 15 -13.61 -23.86 -11.98
C ASN A 15 -13.27 -25.35 -12.14
N VAL A 16 -12.96 -26.01 -11.03
CA VAL A 16 -12.55 -27.41 -10.95
C VAL A 16 -13.59 -28.20 -10.18
N ASN A 17 -13.93 -29.40 -10.66
CA ASN A 17 -14.85 -30.28 -9.95
C ASN A 17 -14.29 -30.63 -8.56
N PRO A 18 -15.09 -30.61 -7.47
CA PRO A 18 -14.60 -30.84 -6.11
C PRO A 18 -13.87 -32.18 -5.94
N LYS A 19 -14.25 -33.21 -6.71
CA LYS A 19 -13.58 -34.53 -6.70
C LYS A 19 -12.16 -34.50 -7.27
N LEU A 20 -11.88 -33.55 -8.15
CA LEU A 20 -10.58 -33.37 -8.82
C LEU A 20 -9.74 -32.26 -8.21
N TRP A 21 -10.24 -31.58 -7.17
CA TRP A 21 -9.57 -30.44 -6.54
C TRP A 21 -8.17 -30.79 -6.02
N THR A 22 -8.06 -31.91 -5.30
CA THR A 22 -6.78 -32.36 -4.74
C THR A 22 -5.77 -32.71 -5.84
N ALA A 23 -6.22 -33.33 -6.93
CA ALA A 23 -5.38 -33.65 -8.08
C ALA A 23 -4.97 -32.38 -8.85
N HIS A 24 -5.85 -31.38 -8.91
CA HIS A 24 -5.57 -30.10 -9.54
C HIS A 24 -4.49 -29.31 -8.80
N THR A 25 -4.64 -29.11 -7.48
CA THR A 25 -3.69 -28.30 -6.67
C THR A 25 -2.31 -28.96 -6.54
N THR A 26 -2.26 -30.28 -6.54
CA THR A 26 -0.98 -31.02 -6.51
C THR A 26 -0.36 -31.23 -7.90
N GLY A 27 -1.14 -30.97 -8.95
CA GLY A 27 -0.76 -31.18 -10.35
C GLY A 27 0.35 -30.27 -10.85
N ARG A 28 1.08 -30.74 -11.86
CA ARG A 28 2.23 -30.03 -12.44
C ARG A 28 1.85 -28.65 -13.02
N LYS A 29 0.72 -28.57 -13.73
CA LYS A 29 0.25 -27.32 -14.35
C LYS A 29 -0.05 -26.23 -13.32
N HIS A 30 -0.69 -26.59 -12.20
CA HIS A 30 -0.97 -25.66 -11.12
C HIS A 30 0.33 -25.18 -10.46
N LYS A 31 1.24 -26.10 -10.14
CA LYS A 31 2.53 -25.77 -9.54
C LYS A 31 3.39 -24.85 -10.40
N GLN A 32 3.39 -25.04 -11.73
CA GLN A 32 4.09 -24.17 -12.67
C GLN A 32 3.51 -22.75 -12.65
N LYS A 33 2.19 -22.61 -12.78
CA LYS A 33 1.52 -21.30 -12.78
C LYS A 33 1.69 -20.56 -11.45
N VAL A 34 1.67 -21.27 -10.31
CA VAL A 34 1.98 -20.68 -9.00
C VAL A 34 3.44 -20.22 -8.91
N ALA A 35 4.38 -20.98 -9.45
CA ALA A 35 5.79 -20.60 -9.45
C ALA A 35 6.06 -19.37 -10.34
N GLU A 36 5.41 -19.27 -11.50
CA GLU A 36 5.48 -18.11 -12.39
C GLU A 36 4.93 -16.85 -11.71
N LEU A 37 3.74 -16.93 -11.10
CA LEU A 37 3.14 -15.82 -10.36
C LEU A 37 4.01 -15.39 -9.18
N LYS A 38 4.64 -16.33 -8.46
CA LYS A 38 5.56 -16.02 -7.37
C LYS A 38 6.87 -15.39 -7.86
N ALA A 39 7.38 -15.81 -9.00
CA ALA A 39 8.57 -15.22 -9.61
C ALA A 39 8.29 -13.80 -10.12
N GLU A 40 7.09 -13.54 -10.64
CA GLU A 40 6.69 -12.21 -11.09
C GLU A 40 6.47 -11.25 -9.91
N ALA A 41 5.83 -11.71 -8.83
CA ALA A 41 5.69 -10.93 -7.60
C ALA A 41 7.06 -10.55 -7.00
N ALA A 42 8.07 -11.43 -7.09
CA ALA A 42 9.42 -11.15 -6.62
C ALA A 42 10.17 -10.10 -7.47
N LYS A 43 9.82 -9.94 -8.75
CA LYS A 43 10.36 -8.88 -9.61
C LYS A 43 9.69 -7.54 -9.33
N GLN A 44 8.38 -7.54 -9.10
CA GLN A 44 7.62 -6.35 -8.70
C GLN A 44 8.13 -5.79 -7.36
N SER A 45 8.46 -6.64 -6.38
CA SER A 45 9.06 -6.21 -5.10
C SER A 45 10.52 -5.71 -5.17
N LYS A 46 11.16 -5.72 -6.34
CA LYS A 46 12.55 -5.23 -6.52
C LYS A 46 12.62 -3.80 -7.08
N ALA A 47 11.49 -3.26 -7.55
CA ALA A 47 11.36 -1.85 -7.95
C ALA A 47 10.92 -0.94 -6.78
N GLU A 48 10.28 -1.49 -5.75
CA GLU A 48 9.85 -0.75 -4.56
C GLU A 48 10.65 -1.15 -3.32
N LYS A 49 11.84 -0.59 -3.20
CA LYS A 49 12.46 -0.35 -1.89
C LYS A 49 12.58 1.15 -1.67
N ARG A 50 11.48 1.78 -1.29
CA ARG A 50 11.52 2.96 -0.41
C ARG A 50 11.06 2.49 0.98
N ALA A 51 11.89 2.85 1.95
CA ALA A 51 11.81 2.39 3.32
C ALA A 51 10.51 2.83 4.01
N PHE A 52 9.88 1.90 4.72
CA PHE A 52 8.96 2.23 5.81
C PHE A 52 9.78 2.32 7.11
N PRO A 53 9.72 3.43 7.88
CA PRO A 53 10.20 3.44 9.24
C PRO A 53 9.16 2.78 10.16
N ASN A 54 9.67 1.90 11.02
CA ASN A 54 8.95 1.17 12.05
C ASN A 54 8.61 2.11 13.22
N GLU A 55 7.36 2.12 13.65
CA GLU A 55 6.89 2.76 14.88
C GLU A 55 7.54 2.13 16.12
N ALA A 56 8.10 2.95 17.01
CA ALA A 56 8.29 2.58 18.41
C ALA A 56 8.40 3.85 19.29
N SER A 57 7.52 3.86 20.30
CA SER A 57 7.31 4.84 21.35
C SER A 57 8.44 4.91 22.40
N ASP A 58 8.75 6.15 22.77
CA ASP A 58 9.00 6.74 24.10
C ASP A 58 10.10 6.28 25.09
N GLU A 59 10.60 7.32 25.78
CA GLU A 59 11.31 7.43 27.08
C GLU A 59 12.87 7.33 27.20
N PHE A 60 13.46 8.54 27.27
CA PHE A 60 14.40 9.09 28.28
C PHE A 60 15.49 8.21 28.96
N ASN A 61 16.78 8.56 28.76
CA ASN A 61 17.66 9.22 29.76
C ASN A 61 19.17 9.27 29.39
N ILE A 62 19.75 10.48 29.56
CA ILE A 62 21.03 10.86 30.18
C ILE A 62 22.39 10.49 29.51
N ALA A 63 22.99 11.54 28.94
CA ALA A 63 24.38 12.04 29.04
C ALA A 63 25.61 11.09 29.04
N LYS A 64 26.52 11.30 28.06
CA LYS A 64 27.94 11.68 28.27
C LYS A 64 28.65 12.06 26.95
N LYS A 65 29.62 12.97 27.11
CA LYS A 65 30.38 13.77 26.12
C LYS A 65 31.45 13.00 25.31
N PRO A 66 32.05 13.62 24.26
CA PRO A 66 32.63 12.95 23.09
C PRO A 66 34.14 12.71 23.20
N LYS A 67 34.67 11.81 22.36
CA LYS A 67 36.10 11.66 22.05
C LYS A 67 36.27 11.41 20.55
N ILE A 68 36.86 12.38 19.89
CA ILE A 68 37.49 12.26 18.57
C ILE A 68 38.96 12.50 18.87
N ASP A 69 39.82 11.53 18.53
CA ASP A 69 41.24 11.78 18.31
C ASP A 69 41.67 11.15 16.98
N PRO A 70 42.58 11.81 16.23
CA PRO A 70 43.04 11.43 14.91
C PRO A 70 44.36 10.64 14.96
N SER A 71 44.63 9.78 13.97
CA SER A 71 45.99 9.32 13.64
C SER A 71 45.99 8.58 12.28
N VAL A 72 46.34 9.23 11.18
CA VAL A 72 47.67 9.27 10.50
C VAL A 72 48.42 7.94 10.30
N SER A 73 48.76 7.71 9.02
CA SER A 73 49.99 7.12 8.46
C SER A 73 49.77 5.83 7.63
N SER A 74 49.79 5.92 6.29
CA SER A 74 50.97 5.86 5.39
C SER A 74 51.26 4.42 4.97
N SER A 75 51.11 4.02 3.71
CA SER A 75 52.08 4.17 2.59
C SER A 75 51.72 3.04 1.58
N SER A 76 52.03 2.99 0.28
CA SER A 76 52.98 3.66 -0.61
C SER A 76 52.70 3.23 -2.08
N GLY A 77 53.14 4.07 -3.02
CA GLY A 77 53.53 3.70 -4.40
C GLY A 77 52.74 4.42 -5.49
N GLY A 78 53.30 5.35 -6.28
CA GLY A 78 54.67 5.86 -6.38
C GLY A 78 54.85 6.78 -7.60
N SER A 79 55.78 7.75 -7.45
CA SER A 79 56.67 8.36 -8.46
C SER A 79 56.11 9.10 -9.70
N SER A 80 56.65 10.23 -10.18
CA SER A 80 57.85 11.02 -9.84
C SER A 80 57.88 12.34 -10.65
N ASN A 81 58.52 13.35 -10.05
CA ASN A 81 59.21 14.53 -10.63
C ASN A 81 58.40 15.52 -11.48
N GLY A 82 58.36 16.84 -11.23
CA GLY A 82 59.29 17.73 -10.56
C GLY A 82 60.09 18.54 -11.58
N ASN A 83 59.73 19.80 -11.84
CA ASN A 83 60.67 20.92 -11.74
C ASN A 83 59.98 22.28 -11.92
N LYS A 84 60.41 23.21 -11.07
CA LYS A 84 60.09 24.65 -11.08
C LYS A 84 61.19 25.35 -11.88
N HIS A 85 60.86 26.22 -12.83
CA HIS A 85 61.70 27.38 -13.09
C HIS A 85 60.90 28.55 -13.67
N SER A 86 61.26 29.71 -13.15
CA SER A 86 60.81 31.05 -13.52
C SER A 86 61.64 31.57 -14.71
N GLU A 87 61.04 32.55 -15.39
CA GLU A 87 61.61 33.60 -16.25
C GLU A 87 61.67 33.45 -17.77
N LYS A 88 61.38 34.61 -18.38
CA LYS A 88 61.16 34.92 -19.79
C LYS A 88 62.33 34.54 -20.70
N ALA A 89 62.02 34.04 -21.89
CA ALA A 89 62.65 34.48 -23.13
C ALA A 89 61.77 34.10 -24.35
N ASP A 90 61.67 35.08 -25.23
CA ASP A 90 61.36 35.01 -26.66
C ASP A 90 61.92 33.78 -27.39
N GLY A 91 61.16 33.20 -28.32
CA GLY A 91 61.64 32.10 -29.16
C GLY A 91 60.51 31.25 -29.75
N GLY A 92 60.03 31.66 -30.92
CA GLY A 92 58.87 31.08 -31.58
C GLY A 92 58.98 29.61 -31.98
N GLN A 93 57.88 28.89 -31.80
CA GLN A 93 57.50 27.78 -32.66
C GLN A 93 56.32 28.24 -33.52
N LYS A 94 56.64 28.63 -34.76
CA LYS A 94 55.66 29.02 -35.75
C LYS A 94 55.11 27.75 -36.42
N ASN A 95 53.86 27.46 -36.08
CA ASN A 95 52.79 27.30 -37.05
C ASN A 95 52.82 26.14 -38.08
N GLU A 96 52.26 24.99 -37.72
CA GLU A 96 51.49 24.17 -38.68
C GLU A 96 49.97 24.48 -38.63
N LEU A 97 49.54 25.34 -37.70
CA LEU A 97 48.18 25.89 -37.63
C LEU A 97 47.98 27.21 -38.38
N SER A 98 49.03 27.83 -38.96
CA SER A 98 48.90 29.09 -39.71
C SER A 98 48.45 28.93 -41.16
N PHE A 99 48.10 27.72 -41.60
CA PHE A 99 47.44 27.55 -42.89
C PHE A 99 45.93 27.85 -42.80
N ILE A 100 45.42 28.06 -41.60
CA ILE A 100 44.05 28.53 -41.37
C ILE A 100 44.12 30.06 -41.26
N PRO A 101 43.45 30.81 -42.16
CA PRO A 101 43.38 32.27 -42.05
C PRO A 101 42.87 32.70 -40.67
N ALA A 102 43.55 33.66 -40.04
CA ALA A 102 43.06 34.30 -38.83
C ALA A 102 41.65 34.88 -39.12
N GLY A 103 40.64 34.46 -38.35
CA GLY A 103 39.22 34.79 -38.59
C GLY A 103 38.39 33.70 -39.27
N PHE A 104 38.93 32.51 -39.56
CA PHE A 104 38.15 31.38 -40.10
C PHE A 104 37.19 30.76 -39.05
N PHE A 105 37.56 30.77 -37.77
CA PHE A 105 36.77 30.24 -36.65
C PHE A 105 36.00 31.31 -35.86
N ASP A 106 36.29 32.60 -36.07
CA ASP A 106 35.63 33.70 -35.37
C ASP A 106 34.41 34.21 -36.15
N ASN A 107 33.55 33.30 -36.63
CA ASN A 107 32.29 33.68 -37.27
C ASN A 107 31.20 33.75 -36.20
N PRO A 108 30.85 34.94 -35.69
CA PRO A 108 29.91 35.09 -34.58
C PRO A 108 28.51 34.52 -34.88
N GLU A 109 28.16 34.35 -36.15
CA GLU A 109 26.89 33.73 -36.57
C GLU A 109 26.82 32.22 -36.31
N MET A 110 27.93 31.48 -36.45
CA MET A 110 27.96 30.03 -36.24
C MET A 110 27.90 29.71 -34.74
N ASP A 111 28.67 30.46 -33.93
CA ASP A 111 28.66 30.35 -32.47
C ASP A 111 27.32 30.81 -31.86
N SER A 112 26.72 31.88 -32.40
CA SER A 112 25.39 32.35 -31.99
C SER A 112 24.29 31.31 -32.24
N LYS A 113 24.39 30.54 -33.33
CA LYS A 113 23.41 29.50 -33.64
C LYS A 113 23.54 28.28 -32.74
N THR A 114 24.75 27.93 -32.33
CA THR A 114 24.98 26.92 -31.29
C THR A 114 24.44 27.37 -29.93
N GLU A 115 24.66 28.63 -29.53
CA GLU A 115 24.08 29.19 -28.30
C GLU A 115 22.55 29.20 -28.34
N ALA A 116 21.94 29.65 -29.44
CA ALA A 116 20.50 29.63 -29.63
C ALA A 116 19.91 28.21 -29.63
N SER A 117 20.66 27.22 -30.15
CA SER A 117 20.26 25.81 -30.08
C SER A 117 20.35 25.26 -28.66
N MET A 118 21.37 25.66 -27.90
CA MET A 118 21.55 25.27 -26.50
C MET A 118 20.50 25.90 -25.58
N THR A 119 20.12 27.15 -25.80
CA THR A 119 19.05 27.80 -25.04
C THR A 119 17.71 27.16 -25.33
N LYS A 120 17.39 26.88 -26.60
CA LYS A 120 16.19 26.13 -26.99
C LYS A 120 16.16 24.71 -26.41
N ALA A 121 17.29 24.01 -26.39
CA ALA A 121 17.37 22.69 -25.78
C ALA A 121 17.13 22.73 -24.26
N LYS A 122 17.66 23.73 -23.56
CA LYS A 122 17.42 23.95 -22.13
C LYS A 122 15.97 24.29 -21.83
N GLU A 123 15.32 25.08 -22.68
CA GLU A 123 13.89 25.39 -22.58
C GLU A 123 13.04 24.12 -22.73
N LEU A 124 13.30 23.31 -23.76
CA LEU A 124 12.61 22.03 -23.97
C LEU A 124 12.84 21.05 -22.82
N ASP A 125 14.05 20.98 -22.27
CA ASP A 125 14.36 20.14 -21.11
C ASP A 125 13.60 20.60 -19.85
N ALA A 126 13.50 21.91 -19.63
CA ALA A 126 12.73 22.48 -18.54
C ALA A 126 11.22 22.20 -18.69
N GLU A 127 10.67 22.29 -19.90
CA GLU A 127 9.28 21.92 -20.19
C GLU A 127 9.04 20.44 -20.00
N TYR A 128 9.96 19.58 -20.47
CA TYR A 128 9.89 18.14 -20.27
C TYR A 128 9.92 17.77 -18.79
N SER A 129 10.80 18.40 -18.00
CA SER A 129 10.87 18.21 -16.55
C SER A 129 9.56 18.60 -15.87
N LYS A 130 8.95 19.73 -16.24
CA LYS A 130 7.63 20.14 -15.73
C LYS A 130 6.55 19.11 -16.08
N PHE A 131 6.51 18.64 -17.31
CA PHE A 131 5.53 17.64 -17.76
C PHE A 131 5.66 16.32 -17.00
N MET A 132 6.89 15.83 -16.80
CA MET A 132 7.12 14.60 -16.04
C MET A 132 6.75 14.76 -14.56
N ASN A 133 7.01 15.93 -13.98
CA ASN A 133 6.57 16.24 -12.62
C ASN A 133 5.03 16.31 -12.52
N GLU A 134 4.35 16.88 -13.51
CA GLU A 134 2.88 16.93 -13.57
C GLU A 134 2.28 15.52 -13.71
N ILE A 135 2.84 14.66 -14.58
CA ILE A 135 2.43 13.25 -14.67
C ILE A 135 2.59 12.55 -13.31
N SER A 136 3.72 12.78 -12.63
CA SER A 136 3.96 12.19 -11.31
C SER A 136 2.94 12.67 -10.29
N GLN A 137 2.61 13.97 -10.27
CA GLN A 137 1.59 14.51 -9.37
C GLN A 137 0.22 13.91 -9.64
N VAL A 138 -0.19 13.80 -10.91
CA VAL A 138 -1.47 13.15 -11.26
C VAL A 138 -1.50 11.69 -10.83
N GLN A 139 -0.38 10.96 -10.93
CA GLN A 139 -0.31 9.57 -10.45
C GLN A 139 -0.45 9.49 -8.93
N ASP A 140 0.22 10.39 -8.20
CA ASP A 140 0.11 10.49 -6.74
C ASP A 140 -1.34 10.85 -6.32
N ASP A 141 -1.96 11.81 -7.01
CA ASP A 141 -3.35 12.22 -6.75
C ASP A 141 -4.33 11.07 -6.99
N VAL A 142 -4.19 10.34 -8.11
CA VAL A 142 -5.02 9.15 -8.40
C VAL A 142 -4.84 8.07 -7.34
N ALA A 143 -3.60 7.82 -6.89
CA ALA A 143 -3.35 6.85 -5.83
C ALA A 143 -3.96 7.28 -4.48
N VAL A 144 -3.97 8.58 -4.19
CA VAL A 144 -4.64 9.15 -3.01
C VAL A 144 -6.16 8.99 -3.12
N GLU A 145 -6.73 9.28 -4.28
CA GLU A 145 -8.17 9.10 -4.54
C GLU A 145 -8.59 7.63 -4.38
N GLU A 146 -7.86 6.68 -4.97
CA GLU A 146 -8.12 5.24 -4.80
C GLU A 146 -8.08 4.83 -3.32
N ALA A 147 -7.07 5.30 -2.58
CA ALA A 147 -6.96 5.02 -1.15
C ALA A 147 -8.09 5.65 -0.32
N VAL A 148 -8.72 6.73 -0.79
CA VAL A 148 -9.90 7.34 -0.17
C VAL A 148 -11.16 6.53 -0.50
N GLU A 149 -11.33 6.10 -1.76
CA GLU A 149 -12.45 5.26 -2.18
C GLU A 149 -12.50 3.94 -1.39
N ASP A 150 -11.36 3.27 -1.19
CA ASP A 150 -11.26 2.06 -0.38
C ASP A 150 -11.71 2.29 1.08
N LYS A 151 -11.33 3.42 1.68
CA LYS A 151 -11.74 3.79 3.04
C LYS A 151 -13.23 4.07 3.11
N ASN A 152 -13.77 4.77 2.11
CA ASN A 152 -15.19 5.08 2.03
C ASN A 152 -16.02 3.79 1.91
N PHE A 153 -15.61 2.85 1.06
CA PHE A 153 -16.25 1.55 0.93
C PHE A 153 -16.27 0.77 2.26
N ASN A 154 -15.15 0.78 2.99
CA ASN A 154 -15.10 0.16 4.32
C ASN A 154 -16.07 0.82 5.30
N HIS A 155 -16.11 2.16 5.30
CA HIS A 155 -17.00 2.92 6.16
C HIS A 155 -18.48 2.67 5.84
N GLU A 156 -18.86 2.62 4.56
CA GLU A 156 -20.22 2.30 4.12
C GLU A 156 -20.66 0.92 4.63
N ARG A 157 -19.78 -0.09 4.51
CA ARG A 157 -20.06 -1.42 5.08
C ARG A 157 -20.19 -1.40 6.60
N GLN A 158 -19.43 -0.56 7.30
CA GLN A 158 -19.56 -0.41 8.75
C GLN A 158 -20.90 0.25 9.12
N LEU A 159 -21.35 1.24 8.36
CA LEU A 159 -22.62 1.91 8.58
C LEU A 159 -23.78 0.93 8.38
N GLU A 160 -23.79 0.15 7.30
CA GLU A 160 -24.82 -0.89 7.07
C GLU A 160 -24.84 -1.91 8.22
N ALA A 161 -23.68 -2.36 8.68
CA ALA A 161 -23.60 -3.26 9.84
C ALA A 161 -24.13 -2.63 11.13
N ILE A 162 -23.92 -1.32 11.33
CA ILE A 162 -24.48 -0.58 12.47
C ILE A 162 -26.00 -0.51 12.33
N ASP A 163 -26.52 -0.19 11.16
CA ASP A 163 -27.96 -0.09 10.91
C ASP A 163 -28.67 -1.43 11.16
N ASP A 164 -28.12 -2.54 10.64
CA ASP A 164 -28.62 -3.89 10.92
C ASP A 164 -28.67 -4.18 12.43
N THR A 165 -27.60 -3.82 13.17
CA THR A 165 -27.59 -4.01 14.62
C THR A 165 -28.64 -3.13 15.29
N MET A 166 -28.81 -1.90 14.83
CA MET A 166 -29.77 -0.96 15.37
C MET A 166 -31.20 -1.46 15.17
N GLU A 167 -31.54 -1.96 13.98
CA GLU A 167 -32.83 -2.57 13.69
C GLU A 167 -33.11 -3.77 14.60
N TYR A 168 -32.11 -4.64 14.82
CA TYR A 168 -32.23 -5.77 15.74
C TYR A 168 -32.53 -5.31 17.18
N TRP A 169 -31.78 -4.32 17.68
CA TRP A 169 -32.01 -3.77 19.02
C TRP A 169 -33.36 -3.05 19.13
N GLN A 170 -33.79 -2.35 18.09
CA GLN A 170 -35.11 -1.70 18.04
C GLN A 170 -36.23 -2.75 18.13
N SER A 171 -36.14 -3.83 17.36
CA SER A 171 -37.08 -4.95 17.41
C SER A 171 -37.14 -5.62 18.78
N LEU A 172 -35.99 -5.84 19.43
CA LEU A 172 -35.94 -6.35 20.81
C LEU A 172 -36.62 -5.42 21.81
N ASN A 173 -36.37 -4.11 21.73
CA ASN A 173 -36.99 -3.12 22.60
C ASN A 173 -38.52 -3.07 22.40
N GLU A 174 -39.00 -3.21 21.17
CA GLU A 174 -40.44 -3.34 20.92
C GLU A 174 -41.04 -4.60 21.55
N LEU A 175 -40.34 -5.73 21.46
CA LEU A 175 -40.77 -6.98 22.10
C LEU A 175 -40.78 -6.85 23.61
N GLU A 176 -39.81 -6.16 24.19
CA GLU A 176 -39.76 -5.87 25.63
C GLU A 176 -40.96 -5.00 26.06
N LYS A 177 -41.24 -3.90 25.34
CA LYS A 177 -42.44 -3.08 25.58
C LYS A 177 -43.73 -3.88 25.47
N LYS A 178 -43.84 -4.76 24.48
CA LYS A 178 -45.00 -5.66 24.31
C LYS A 178 -45.10 -6.65 25.48
N LYS A 179 -43.97 -7.21 25.93
CA LYS A 179 -43.92 -8.12 27.10
C LYS A 179 -44.30 -7.39 28.39
N GLU A 180 -43.83 -6.17 28.61
CA GLU A 180 -44.21 -5.36 29.78
C GLU A 180 -45.69 -4.98 29.75
N ALA A 181 -46.23 -4.61 28.58
CA ALA A 181 -47.66 -4.35 28.42
C ALA A 181 -48.50 -5.60 28.73
N ILE A 182 -48.09 -6.77 28.25
CA ILE A 182 -48.77 -8.04 28.58
C ILE A 182 -48.61 -8.39 30.06
N GLY A 183 -47.41 -8.20 30.64
CA GLY A 183 -47.15 -8.46 32.05
C GLY A 183 -47.98 -7.56 32.97
N THR A 184 -48.14 -6.29 32.63
CA THR A 184 -48.99 -5.34 33.38
C THR A 184 -50.48 -5.67 33.22
N LEU A 185 -50.93 -6.06 32.03
CA LEU A 185 -52.31 -6.54 31.81
C LEU A 185 -52.59 -7.84 32.55
N LYS A 186 -51.67 -8.81 32.51
CA LYS A 186 -51.79 -10.10 33.22
C LYS A 186 -51.80 -9.90 34.73
N LYS A 187 -51.02 -8.95 35.26
CA LYS A 187 -51.07 -8.57 36.67
C LYS A 187 -52.44 -7.99 37.06
N LYS A 188 -53.02 -7.10 36.23
CA LYS A 188 -54.37 -6.56 36.47
C LYS A 188 -55.46 -7.62 36.39
N GLN A 189 -55.39 -8.55 35.42
CA GLN A 189 -56.32 -9.67 35.32
C GLN A 189 -56.18 -10.65 36.50
N ASN A 190 -54.97 -10.85 37.03
CA ASN A 190 -54.76 -11.65 38.23
C ASN A 190 -55.36 -10.97 39.48
N GLU A 191 -55.23 -9.65 39.62
CA GLU A 191 -55.86 -8.87 40.69
C GLU A 191 -57.40 -8.80 40.58
N GLU A 192 -57.97 -8.97 39.38
CA GLU A 192 -59.43 -9.03 39.13
C GLU A 192 -60.00 -10.46 39.19
N SER A 193 -59.15 -11.49 39.07
CA SER A 193 -59.53 -12.91 39.06
C SER A 193 -59.28 -13.65 40.38
N GLU A 194 -58.83 -12.97 41.45
CA GLU A 194 -58.81 -13.52 42.83
C GLU A 194 -60.22 -13.65 43.46
N GLU A 195 -61.25 -13.89 42.65
CA GLU A 195 -62.58 -14.38 43.07
C GLU A 195 -63.03 -15.62 42.27
N SER A 196 -62.12 -16.44 41.71
CA SER A 196 -62.50 -17.76 41.23
C SER A 196 -61.37 -18.81 41.26
N ASP A 197 -61.54 -19.75 42.19
CA ASP A 197 -60.79 -20.98 42.45
C ASP A 197 -60.67 -21.90 41.20
N GLY A 198 -59.47 -22.45 40.92
CA GLY A 198 -59.32 -23.45 39.86
C GLY A 198 -57.91 -23.80 39.37
N SER A 199 -57.22 -24.67 40.13
CA SER A 199 -56.19 -25.63 39.71
C SER A 199 -54.89 -25.13 39.02
N ASP A 200 -53.84 -25.15 39.81
CA ASP A 200 -52.41 -25.15 39.46
C ASP A 200 -52.02 -26.43 38.68
N VAL A 201 -51.93 -26.32 37.35
CA VAL A 201 -51.25 -27.31 36.51
C VAL A 201 -50.00 -26.68 35.93
N ASP A 202 -48.92 -26.78 36.68
CA ASP A 202 -47.55 -26.42 36.29
C ASP A 202 -47.07 -27.37 35.19
N LEU A 203 -47.55 -27.13 33.97
CA LEU A 203 -47.02 -27.74 32.77
C LEU A 203 -45.69 -27.06 32.48
N ASP A 204 -44.59 -27.70 32.90
CA ASP A 204 -43.21 -27.37 32.57
C ASP A 204 -43.01 -27.21 31.03
N LEU A 205 -43.38 -26.06 30.49
CA LEU A 205 -43.25 -25.69 29.08
C LEU A 205 -41.79 -25.67 28.62
N ASP A 206 -40.84 -25.65 29.56
CA ASP A 206 -39.40 -25.59 29.29
C ASP A 206 -38.76 -26.97 29.09
N ASN A 207 -39.46 -28.07 29.38
CA ASN A 207 -38.86 -29.41 29.35
C ASN A 207 -38.93 -30.12 27.99
N TRP A 208 -39.34 -29.43 26.91
CA TRP A 208 -39.45 -30.04 25.57
C TRP A 208 -38.09 -30.39 24.93
N ARG A 209 -37.01 -29.72 25.34
CA ARG A 209 -35.62 -30.04 24.91
C ARG A 209 -35.02 -31.26 25.61
N SER A 210 -35.63 -31.73 26.68
CA SER A 210 -35.12 -32.84 27.49
C SER A 210 -35.63 -34.21 27.03
N ARG A 211 -36.56 -34.27 26.06
CA ARG A 211 -36.98 -35.53 25.44
C ARG A 211 -35.89 -36.08 24.53
N LYS A 212 -34.93 -36.80 25.13
CA LYS A 212 -34.18 -37.83 24.41
C LYS A 212 -35.15 -38.94 24.06
N ILE A 213 -35.69 -38.87 22.85
CA ILE A 213 -36.35 -39.99 22.19
C ILE A 213 -35.23 -41.01 21.95
N PHE A 214 -35.30 -42.14 22.66
CA PHE A 214 -34.38 -43.27 22.53
C PHE A 214 -34.73 -44.11 21.30
#